data_AF-M6ZRH9-F1
#
_entry.id   AF-M6ZRH9-F1
#
_cell.length_a   1.000
_cell.length_b   1.000
_cell.length_c   1.000
_cell.angle_alpha   90.00
_cell.angle_beta   90.00
_cell.angle_gamma   90.00
#
_symmetry.space_group_name_H-M   'P 1'
#
loop_
_entity.id
_entity.type
_entity.pdbx_description
1 polymer ?
#
loop_
_entity_poly.entity_id
_entity_poly.type
_entity_poly.pdbx_seq_one_letter_code
_entity_poly.pdbx_strand_id
1 'polypeptide(L)'
;MKIHFTSRTLLITGAAIVIAIVSLAILGLSNRTDKKAKLPPSKPIISENGEKIEFKENSPGLEIIQTKEIGKDGEFINVDAPARLIASTSPSVSGGERIILFESAELNDLYVGYVHSRNSLVRSIKNFERITDMFKHRVATEKDLIEAETQRNNDQAELAEFEGKLRAVGLNPALLGKSGAQSAWIISDVPESQLSKLKKEKG
;
A
#
# COMPACT_ATOMS: atom_id res chain seq x y z
N MET A 1 33.05 -51.81 -2.35
CA MET A 1 34.07 -51.16 -3.20
C MET A 1 34.49 -49.85 -2.55
N LYS A 2 35.69 -49.77 -1.98
CA LYS A 2 36.24 -48.54 -1.38
C LYS A 2 37.02 -47.80 -2.46
N ILE A 3 36.54 -46.63 -2.88
CA ILE A 3 37.19 -45.80 -3.91
C ILE A 3 38.21 -44.92 -3.19
N HIS A 4 39.51 -45.19 -3.41
CA HIS A 4 40.60 -44.33 -2.95
C HIS A 4 40.69 -43.08 -3.84
N PHE A 5 40.31 -41.93 -3.30
CA PHE A 5 40.53 -40.63 -3.95
C PHE A 5 41.94 -40.13 -3.58
N THR A 6 42.83 -40.05 -4.57
CA THR A 6 44.15 -39.42 -4.41
C THR A 6 44.02 -37.91 -4.63
N SER A 7 44.85 -37.10 -3.98
CA SER A 7 44.73 -35.63 -3.97
C SER A 7 44.67 -34.97 -5.37
N ARG A 8 45.20 -35.65 -6.39
CA ARG A 8 45.13 -35.21 -7.80
C ARG A 8 43.74 -35.36 -8.41
N THR A 9 42.97 -36.39 -8.05
CA THR A 9 41.61 -36.56 -8.58
C THR A 9 40.64 -35.55 -7.99
N LEU A 10 40.89 -35.07 -6.76
CA LEU A 10 40.10 -34.04 -6.08
C LEU A 10 40.32 -32.63 -6.66
N LEU A 11 41.55 -32.34 -7.12
CA LEU A 11 41.86 -31.10 -7.83
C LEU A 11 41.23 -31.05 -9.23
N ILE A 12 41.22 -32.19 -9.95
CA ILE A 12 40.63 -32.26 -11.29
C ILE A 12 39.10 -32.19 -11.23
N THR A 13 38.45 -32.87 -10.27
CA THR A 13 37.00 -32.73 -10.08
C THR A 13 36.61 -31.34 -9.58
N GLY A 14 37.42 -30.72 -8.73
CA GLY A 14 37.23 -29.33 -8.31
C GLY A 14 37.29 -28.35 -9.49
N ALA A 15 38.28 -28.48 -10.38
CA ALA A 15 38.39 -27.66 -11.58
C ALA A 15 37.21 -27.86 -12.55
N ALA A 16 36.74 -29.11 -12.71
CA ALA A 16 35.56 -29.41 -13.55
C ALA A 16 34.27 -28.77 -13.00
N ILE A 17 34.09 -28.76 -11.68
CA ILE A 17 32.95 -28.09 -11.03
C ILE A 17 33.01 -26.57 -11.23
N VAL A 18 34.19 -25.95 -11.11
CA VAL A 18 34.35 -24.51 -11.34
C VAL A 18 34.03 -24.16 -12.79
N ILE A 19 34.51 -24.94 -13.76
CA ILE A 19 34.22 -24.72 -15.19
C ILE A 19 32.71 -24.87 -15.46
N ALA A 20 32.05 -25.85 -14.84
CA ALA A 20 30.60 -26.02 -14.96
C ALA A 20 29.82 -24.82 -14.39
N ILE A 21 30.21 -24.30 -13.23
CA ILE A 21 29.57 -23.12 -12.62
C ILE A 21 29.80 -21.86 -13.47
N VAL A 22 31.01 -21.67 -13.99
CA VAL A 22 31.31 -20.54 -14.89
C VAL A 22 30.52 -20.66 -16.19
N SER A 23 30.37 -21.86 -16.73
CA SER A 23 29.58 -22.10 -17.95
C SER A 23 28.09 -21.83 -17.71
N LEU A 24 27.56 -22.19 -16.54
CA LEU A 24 26.18 -21.87 -16.13
C LEU A 24 25.97 -20.37 -15.93
N ALA A 25 26.97 -19.67 -15.38
CA ALA A 25 26.93 -18.22 -15.20
C ALA A 25 26.95 -17.47 -16.54
N ILE A 26 27.73 -17.94 -17.52
CA ILE A 26 27.76 -17.39 -18.88
C ILE A 26 26.43 -17.64 -19.61
N LEU A 27 25.83 -18.83 -19.46
CA LEU A 27 24.50 -19.12 -20.01
C LEU A 27 23.41 -18.25 -19.37
N GLY A 28 23.49 -18.02 -18.06
CA GLY A 28 22.56 -17.14 -17.32
C GLY A 28 22.67 -15.66 -17.71
N LEU A 29 23.86 -15.21 -18.13
CA LEU A 29 24.06 -13.85 -18.66
C LEU A 29 23.57 -13.69 -20.10
N SER A 30 23.67 -14.75 -20.92
CA SER A 30 23.26 -14.71 -22.33
C SER A 30 21.74 -14.72 -22.54
N ASN A 31 20.95 -15.08 -21.53
CA ASN A 31 19.49 -15.02 -21.55
C ASN A 31 18.91 -13.66 -21.11
N ARG A 32 19.75 -12.60 -21.03
CA ARG A 32 19.23 -11.24 -21.09
C ARG A 32 18.67 -11.06 -22.50
N THR A 33 17.37 -11.29 -22.63
CA THR A 33 16.59 -10.79 -23.76
C THR A 33 16.94 -9.32 -23.90
N ASP A 34 17.64 -8.99 -24.98
CA ASP A 34 17.78 -7.62 -25.43
C ASP A 34 16.36 -7.07 -25.51
N LYS A 35 15.96 -6.27 -24.52
CA LYS A 35 14.82 -5.39 -24.65
C LYS A 35 15.20 -4.53 -25.84
N LYS A 36 14.69 -4.86 -27.03
CA LYS A 36 14.87 -4.06 -28.24
C LYS A 36 14.62 -2.62 -27.80
N ALA A 37 15.67 -1.82 -27.78
CA ALA A 37 15.56 -0.42 -27.40
C ALA A 37 14.53 0.16 -28.37
N LYS A 38 13.38 0.57 -27.84
CA LYS A 38 12.33 1.18 -28.64
C LYS A 38 12.97 2.37 -29.34
N LEU A 39 13.16 2.26 -30.65
CA LEU A 39 13.71 3.35 -31.46
C LEU A 39 12.86 4.59 -31.20
N PRO A 40 13.46 5.78 -31.01
CA PRO A 40 12.70 6.99 -30.79
C PRO A 40 11.74 7.17 -31.97
N PRO A 41 10.48 7.56 -31.71
CA PRO A 41 9.48 7.69 -32.76
C PRO A 41 9.99 8.65 -33.83
N SER A 42 9.88 8.25 -35.10
CA SER A 42 10.20 9.12 -36.22
C SER A 42 9.33 10.37 -36.15
N LYS A 43 9.92 11.53 -36.46
CA LYS A 43 9.18 12.81 -36.44
C LYS A 43 7.96 12.71 -37.36
N PRO A 44 6.76 13.05 -36.88
CA PRO A 44 5.58 13.09 -37.73
C PRO A 44 5.70 14.22 -38.75
N ILE A 45 5.03 14.06 -39.89
CA ILE A 45 4.90 15.11 -40.90
C ILE A 45 3.71 15.97 -40.49
N ILE A 46 3.96 17.24 -40.21
CA ILE A 46 2.93 18.20 -39.82
C ILE A 46 2.56 19.01 -41.06
N SER A 47 1.29 18.97 -41.45
CA SER A 47 0.73 19.75 -42.55
C SER A 47 -0.45 20.60 -42.06
N GLU A 48 -0.91 21.52 -42.91
CA GLU A 48 -2.06 22.39 -42.62
C GLU A 48 -1.90 23.18 -41.29
N ASN A 49 -0.75 23.84 -41.11
CA ASN A 49 -0.45 24.65 -39.92
C ASN A 49 -0.63 23.94 -38.56
N GLY A 50 -0.54 22.61 -38.52
CA GLY A 50 -0.65 21.84 -37.27
C GLY A 50 -1.97 21.12 -37.08
N GLU A 51 -2.93 21.27 -38.01
CA GLU A 51 -4.21 20.56 -37.94
C GLU A 51 -4.08 19.08 -38.36
N LYS A 52 -3.10 18.76 -39.20
CA LYS A 52 -2.87 17.39 -39.68
C LYS A 52 -1.48 16.88 -39.29
N ILE A 53 -1.45 15.79 -38.54
CA ILE A 53 -0.23 15.10 -38.11
C ILE A 53 -0.23 13.71 -38.75
N GLU A 54 0.67 13.48 -39.70
CA GLU A 54 0.77 12.23 -40.44
C GLU A 54 1.98 11.40 -39.98
N PHE A 55 1.71 10.15 -39.60
CA PHE A 55 2.73 9.17 -39.23
C PHE A 55 2.95 8.21 -40.39
N LYS A 56 4.21 7.94 -40.75
CA LYS A 56 4.53 6.96 -41.80
C LYS A 56 4.07 5.55 -41.40
N GLU A 57 3.67 4.76 -42.39
CA GLU A 57 3.32 3.34 -42.21
C GLU A 57 4.44 2.60 -41.47
N ASN A 58 4.10 1.82 -40.44
CA ASN A 58 5.02 1.10 -39.54
C ASN A 58 5.95 1.97 -38.67
N SER A 59 5.60 3.24 -38.40
CA SER A 59 6.37 4.06 -37.46
C SER A 59 6.12 3.67 -35.99
N PRO A 60 7.16 3.69 -35.12
CA PRO A 60 6.99 3.43 -33.68
C PRO A 60 6.04 4.42 -32.97
N GLY A 61 5.74 5.57 -33.61
CA GLY A 61 4.78 6.54 -33.09
C GLY A 61 3.33 6.03 -33.10
N LEU A 62 2.98 5.15 -34.04
CA LEU A 62 1.65 4.53 -34.09
C LEU A 62 1.43 3.54 -32.93
N GLU A 63 2.48 2.88 -32.45
CA GLU A 63 2.40 1.98 -31.28
C GLU A 63 2.13 2.73 -29.96
N ILE A 64 2.40 4.04 -29.91
CA ILE A 64 2.12 4.90 -28.76
C ILE A 64 0.63 5.30 -28.75
N ILE A 65 0.02 5.37 -29.92
CA ILE A 65 -1.38 5.80 -30.09
C ILE A 65 -2.27 4.57 -29.98
N GLN A 66 -2.74 4.30 -28.76
CA GLN A 66 -3.76 3.27 -28.54
C GLN A 66 -5.15 3.90 -28.67
N THR A 67 -5.89 3.48 -29.69
CA THR A 67 -7.31 3.80 -29.82
C THR A 67 -8.12 2.64 -29.26
N LYS A 68 -8.81 2.86 -28.14
CA LYS A 68 -9.84 1.94 -27.65
C LYS A 68 -11.18 2.44 -28.19
N GLU A 69 -11.82 1.64 -29.04
CA GLU A 69 -13.18 1.95 -29.50
C GLU A 69 -14.10 1.82 -28.29
N ILE A 70 -14.54 2.96 -27.74
CA ILE A 70 -15.54 3.00 -26.69
C ILE A 70 -16.87 2.75 -27.40
N GLY A 71 -17.37 1.52 -27.31
CA GLY A 71 -18.64 1.14 -27.92
C GLY A 71 -19.76 2.10 -27.52
N LYS A 72 -20.67 2.39 -28.46
CA LYS A 72 -21.88 3.18 -28.22
C LYS A 72 -22.82 2.55 -27.18
N ASP A 73 -22.58 1.27 -26.85
CA ASP A 73 -23.25 0.51 -25.78
C ASP A 73 -22.42 0.47 -24.50
N GLY A 74 -21.56 1.47 -24.28
CA GLY A 74 -21.00 1.76 -22.96
C GLY A 74 -22.17 2.11 -22.03
N GLU A 75 -22.67 1.10 -21.33
CA GLU A 75 -23.72 1.20 -20.34
C GLU A 75 -23.27 2.20 -19.26
N PHE A 76 -23.54 3.48 -19.49
CA PHE A 76 -23.27 4.55 -18.54
C PHE A 76 -24.13 4.29 -17.32
N ILE A 77 -23.51 3.74 -16.30
CA ILE A 77 -24.10 3.65 -14.98
C ILE A 77 -23.92 5.03 -14.35
N ASN A 78 -24.85 5.94 -14.63
CA ASN A 78 -25.00 7.16 -13.84
C ASN A 78 -25.66 6.77 -12.51
N VAL A 79 -24.84 6.60 -11.47
CA VAL A 79 -25.30 6.50 -10.09
C VAL A 79 -25.37 7.92 -9.54
N ASP A 80 -26.58 8.44 -9.41
CA ASP A 80 -26.82 9.68 -8.66
C ASP A 80 -27.10 9.28 -7.21
N ALA A 81 -26.16 9.62 -6.32
CA ALA A 81 -26.26 9.32 -4.91
C ALA A 81 -25.87 10.56 -4.10
N PRO A 82 -26.71 11.00 -3.14
CA PRO A 82 -26.37 12.12 -2.28
C PRO A 82 -25.11 11.77 -1.49
N ALA A 83 -24.22 12.76 -1.35
CA ALA A 83 -22.92 12.56 -0.74
C ALA A 83 -22.68 13.62 0.35
N ARG A 84 -22.10 13.21 1.47
CA ARG A 84 -21.80 14.05 2.64
C ARG A 84 -20.29 14.09 2.89
N LEU A 85 -19.75 15.30 3.03
CA LEU A 85 -18.35 15.53 3.39
C LEU A 85 -18.19 15.33 4.90
N ILE A 86 -17.54 14.25 5.31
CA ILE A 86 -17.43 13.88 6.74
C ILE A 86 -16.11 14.34 7.37
N ALA A 87 -15.06 14.44 6.57
CA ALA A 87 -13.75 14.89 7.02
C ALA A 87 -12.95 15.53 5.88
N SER A 88 -12.09 16.49 6.19
CA SER A 88 -11.12 17.05 5.25
C SER A 88 -9.77 17.31 5.93
N THR A 89 -8.66 17.23 5.19
CA THR A 89 -7.33 17.58 5.70
C THR A 89 -6.90 18.96 5.22
N SER A 90 -6.48 19.80 6.17
CA SER A 90 -5.90 21.11 5.90
C SER A 90 -4.47 21.19 6.46
N PRO A 91 -3.53 21.87 5.78
CA PRO A 91 -2.21 22.11 6.34
C PRO A 91 -2.30 22.95 7.63
N SER A 92 -1.55 22.58 8.68
CA SER A 92 -1.45 23.43 9.87
C SER A 92 -0.66 24.70 9.58
N VAL A 93 -1.12 25.80 10.16
CA VAL A 93 -0.43 27.10 10.17
C VAL A 93 0.82 27.11 11.05
N SER A 94 0.92 26.20 12.02
CA SER A 94 2.03 26.14 13.00
C SER A 94 3.18 25.20 12.59
N GLY A 95 3.08 24.58 11.41
CA GLY A 95 4.12 23.70 10.85
C GLY A 95 3.96 22.22 11.18
N GLY A 96 4.16 21.40 10.14
CA GLY A 96 4.42 19.95 10.19
C GLY A 96 3.21 19.05 10.32
N GLU A 97 2.32 19.31 11.28
CA GLU A 97 1.15 18.46 11.51
C GLU A 97 -0.04 18.88 10.65
N ARG A 98 -0.83 17.92 10.19
CA ARG A 98 -2.02 18.16 9.36
C ARG A 98 -3.24 18.18 10.25
N ILE A 99 -4.15 19.12 10.00
CA ILE A 99 -5.39 19.26 10.75
C ILE A 99 -6.47 18.49 10.02
N ILE A 100 -7.15 17.59 10.72
CA ILE A 100 -8.33 16.90 10.21
C ILE A 100 -9.55 17.67 10.72
N LEU A 101 -10.33 18.19 9.79
CA LEU A 101 -11.57 18.92 10.05
C LEU A 101 -12.73 17.97 9.84
N PHE A 102 -13.58 17.80 10.85
CA PHE A 102 -14.76 16.94 10.79
C PHE A 102 -16.03 17.76 10.59
N GLU A 103 -17.08 17.14 10.01
CA GLU A 103 -18.38 17.81 9.84
C GLU A 103 -19.10 18.10 11.16
N SER A 104 -18.83 17.31 12.21
CA SER A 104 -19.49 17.42 13.51
C SER A 104 -18.48 17.33 14.66
N ALA A 105 -18.85 17.94 15.79
CA ALA A 105 -18.05 17.90 17.02
C ALA A 105 -17.94 16.46 17.56
N GLU A 106 -19.00 15.65 17.42
CA GLU A 106 -19.02 14.26 17.87
C GLU A 106 -17.99 13.39 17.13
N LEU A 107 -17.87 13.55 15.80
CA LEU A 107 -16.86 12.81 15.01
C LEU A 107 -15.44 13.22 15.39
N ASN A 108 -15.24 14.51 15.66
CA ASN A 108 -13.98 15.02 16.18
C ASN A 108 -13.64 14.37 17.53
N ASP A 109 -14.59 14.33 18.47
CA ASP A 109 -14.38 13.76 19.80
C ASP A 109 -14.08 12.26 19.73
N LEU A 110 -14.78 11.52 18.85
CA LEU A 110 -14.48 10.10 18.59
C LEU A 110 -13.07 9.90 18.02
N TYR A 111 -12.64 10.75 17.09
CA TYR A 111 -11.30 10.68 16.52
C TYR A 111 -10.22 11.03 17.53
N VAL A 112 -10.42 12.07 18.33
CA VAL A 112 -9.51 12.46 19.41
C VAL A 112 -9.41 11.34 20.45
N GLY A 113 -10.54 10.73 20.83
CA GLY A 113 -10.58 9.56 21.72
C GLY A 113 -9.82 8.36 21.15
N TYR A 114 -9.96 8.09 19.85
CA TYR A 114 -9.15 7.08 19.16
C TYR A 114 -7.64 7.38 19.21
N VAL A 115 -7.24 8.63 18.95
CA VAL A 115 -5.82 9.02 19.01
C VAL A 115 -5.28 8.88 20.43
N HIS A 116 -6.05 9.28 21.44
CA HIS A 116 -5.67 9.17 22.83
C HIS A 116 -5.51 7.71 23.28
N SER A 117 -6.53 6.87 23.06
CA SER A 117 -6.50 5.44 23.40
C SER A 117 -5.37 4.70 22.68
N ARG A 118 -5.07 5.06 21.44
CA ARG A 118 -3.91 4.52 20.71
C ARG A 118 -2.59 4.84 21.40
N ASN A 119 -2.43 6.09 21.86
CA ASN A 119 -1.21 6.51 22.56
C ASN A 119 -1.10 5.82 23.93
N SER A 120 -2.21 5.66 24.65
CA SER A 120 -2.29 4.91 25.90
C SER A 120 -1.88 3.45 25.69
N LEU A 121 -2.42 2.77 24.68
CA LEU A 121 -2.04 1.39 24.35
C LEU A 121 -0.55 1.26 24.01
N VAL A 122 0.02 2.17 23.21
CA VAL A 122 1.46 2.16 22.91
C VAL A 122 2.29 2.30 24.20
N ARG A 123 1.82 3.11 25.15
CA ARG A 123 2.48 3.28 26.45
C ARG A 123 2.39 2.01 27.30
N SER A 124 1.21 1.40 27.41
CA SER A 124 1.03 0.17 28.21
C SER A 124 1.72 -1.04 27.61
N ILE A 125 1.82 -1.16 26.27
CA ILE A 125 2.64 -2.17 25.60
C ILE A 125 4.10 -2.06 26.06
N LYS A 126 4.69 -0.87 25.96
CA LYS A 126 6.09 -0.64 26.38
C LYS A 126 6.28 -0.91 27.88
N ASN A 127 5.30 -0.55 28.70
CA ASN A 127 5.37 -0.83 30.14
C ASN A 127 5.28 -2.33 30.44
N PHE A 128 4.38 -3.06 29.78
CA PHE A 128 4.24 -4.50 29.90
C PHE A 128 5.54 -5.22 29.48
N GLU A 129 6.14 -4.82 28.36
CA GLU A 129 7.44 -5.34 27.91
C GLU A 129 8.54 -5.11 28.96
N ARG A 130 8.62 -3.90 29.52
CA ARG A 130 9.57 -3.56 30.58
C ARG A 130 9.36 -4.39 31.85
N ILE A 131 8.12 -4.54 32.32
CA ILE A 131 7.81 -5.35 33.50
C ILE A 131 8.09 -6.84 33.25
N THR A 132 7.78 -7.33 32.05
CA THR A 132 8.11 -8.69 31.63
C THR A 132 9.62 -8.93 31.70
N ASP A 133 10.43 -7.97 31.25
CA ASP A 133 11.88 -8.05 31.34
C ASP A 133 12.39 -8.03 32.79
N MET A 134 11.85 -7.14 33.63
CA MET A 134 12.17 -7.11 35.06
C MET A 134 11.79 -8.40 35.79
N PHE A 135 10.65 -9.01 35.45
CA PHE A 135 10.20 -10.28 36.01
C PHE A 135 11.16 -11.42 35.66
N LYS A 136 11.62 -11.50 34.39
CA LYS A 136 12.64 -12.48 33.96
C LYS A 136 13.93 -12.36 34.76
N HIS A 137 14.32 -11.14 35.12
CA HIS A 137 15.50 -10.85 35.95
C HIS A 137 15.21 -10.88 37.46
N ARG A 138 14.02 -11.33 37.89
CA ARG A 138 13.59 -11.44 39.29
C ARG A 138 13.59 -10.10 40.05
N VAL A 139 13.40 -8.99 39.34
CA VAL A 139 13.29 -7.63 39.89
C VAL A 139 11.83 -7.22 40.12
N ALA A 140 10.88 -7.83 39.40
CA ALA A 140 9.45 -7.61 39.54
C ALA A 140 8.73 -8.87 40.03
N THR A 141 7.53 -8.69 40.60
CA THR A 141 6.68 -9.78 41.08
C THR A 141 5.68 -10.23 40.01
N GLU A 142 5.08 -11.40 40.19
CA GLU A 142 4.02 -11.91 39.29
C GLU A 142 2.79 -10.98 39.31
N LYS A 143 2.50 -10.38 40.46
CA LYS A 143 1.44 -9.37 40.59
C LYS A 143 1.69 -8.19 39.64
N ASP A 144 2.90 -7.65 39.61
CA ASP A 144 3.24 -6.51 38.74
C ASP A 144 3.05 -6.87 37.26
N LEU A 145 3.39 -8.11 36.88
CA LEU A 145 3.21 -8.61 35.53
C LEU A 145 1.72 -8.70 35.15
N ILE A 146 0.89 -9.26 36.02
CA ILE A 146 -0.57 -9.39 35.80
C ILE A 146 -1.23 -8.01 35.74
N GLU A 147 -0.83 -7.07 36.60
CA GLU A 147 -1.34 -5.70 36.58
C GLU A 147 -0.98 -4.99 35.26
N ALA A 148 0.28 -5.13 34.81
CA ALA A 148 0.71 -4.56 33.55
C ALA A 148 0.00 -5.19 32.33
N GLU A 149 -0.23 -6.51 32.36
CA GLU A 149 -1.00 -7.21 31.32
C GLU A 149 -2.46 -6.74 31.29
N THR A 150 -3.09 -6.65 32.45
CA THR A 150 -4.48 -6.18 32.60
C THR A 150 -4.62 -4.77 32.05
N GLN A 151 -3.69 -3.86 32.39
CA GLN A 151 -3.69 -2.50 31.86
C GLN A 151 -3.57 -2.48 30.33
N ARG A 152 -2.65 -3.27 29.77
CA ARG A 152 -2.49 -3.38 28.30
C ARG A 152 -3.79 -3.85 27.63
N ASN A 153 -4.44 -4.86 28.20
CA ASN A 153 -5.66 -5.43 27.65
C ASN A 153 -6.84 -4.43 27.77
N ASN A 154 -6.91 -3.66 28.86
CA ASN A 154 -7.91 -2.59 29.01
C ASN A 154 -7.72 -1.48 27.96
N ASP A 155 -6.49 -0.97 27.79
CA ASP A 155 -6.20 0.05 26.78
C ASP A 155 -6.46 -0.47 25.35
N GLN A 156 -6.23 -1.76 25.12
CA GLN A 156 -6.52 -2.41 23.83
C GLN A 156 -8.03 -2.48 23.57
N ALA A 157 -8.84 -2.79 24.60
CA ALA A 157 -10.29 -2.79 24.49
C ALA A 157 -10.83 -1.37 24.25
N GLU A 158 -10.30 -0.37 24.95
CA GLU A 158 -10.68 1.03 24.76
C GLU A 158 -10.37 1.51 23.32
N LEU A 159 -9.18 1.19 22.80
CA LEU A 159 -8.84 1.50 21.40
C LEU A 159 -9.81 0.83 20.42
N ALA A 160 -10.13 -0.45 20.66
CA ALA A 160 -11.06 -1.19 19.82
C ALA A 160 -12.49 -0.62 19.87
N GLU A 161 -12.91 -0.08 21.01
CA GLU A 161 -14.19 0.60 21.16
C GLU A 161 -14.26 1.87 20.29
N PHE A 162 -13.26 2.76 20.40
CA PHE A 162 -13.23 3.98 19.58
C PHE A 162 -13.09 3.66 18.09
N GLU A 163 -12.28 2.67 17.74
CA GLU A 163 -12.18 2.19 16.35
C GLU A 163 -13.52 1.64 15.85
N GLY A 164 -14.23 0.87 16.68
CA GLY A 164 -15.56 0.35 16.36
C GLY A 164 -16.59 1.45 16.13
N LYS A 165 -16.62 2.46 17.01
CA LYS A 165 -17.51 3.63 16.87
C LYS A 165 -17.23 4.42 15.59
N LEU A 166 -15.96 4.66 15.25
CA LEU A 166 -15.58 5.33 14.00
C LEU A 166 -15.94 4.49 12.76
N ARG A 167 -15.75 3.17 12.80
CA ARG A 167 -16.16 2.29 11.69
C ARG A 167 -17.67 2.21 11.52
N ALA A 168 -18.44 2.29 12.61
CA ALA A 168 -19.90 2.28 12.56
C ALA A 168 -20.46 3.49 11.79
N VAL A 169 -19.77 4.62 11.81
CA VAL A 169 -20.09 5.82 11.02
C VAL A 169 -19.41 5.83 9.64
N GLY A 170 -18.81 4.72 9.21
CA GLY A 170 -18.16 4.58 7.91
C GLY A 170 -16.75 5.17 7.82
N LEU A 171 -16.14 5.57 8.94
CA LEU A 171 -14.80 6.14 8.98
C LEU A 171 -13.74 5.10 9.37
N ASN A 172 -12.66 5.04 8.60
CA ASN A 172 -11.47 4.26 8.94
C ASN A 172 -10.36 5.18 9.50
N PRO A 173 -10.10 5.16 10.82
CA PRO A 173 -9.16 6.09 11.44
C PRO A 173 -7.70 5.89 10.99
N ALA A 174 -7.32 4.67 10.59
CA ALA A 174 -5.98 4.38 10.09
C ALA A 174 -5.69 5.06 8.74
N LEU A 175 -6.74 5.31 7.94
CA LEU A 175 -6.62 6.03 6.66
C LEU A 175 -6.59 7.54 6.88
N LEU A 176 -7.41 8.06 7.80
CA LEU A 176 -7.40 9.47 8.22
C LEU A 176 -5.99 9.90 8.68
N GLY A 177 -5.36 9.06 9.51
CA GLY A 177 -4.01 9.28 10.02
C GLY A 177 -2.87 9.03 9.03
N LYS A 178 -3.13 8.68 7.77
CA LYS A 178 -2.11 8.47 6.72
C LYS A 178 -2.32 9.32 5.48
N SER A 179 -3.41 10.07 5.42
CA SER A 179 -3.82 10.79 4.23
C SER A 179 -2.90 11.94 3.87
N GLY A 180 -2.86 12.26 2.58
CA GLY A 180 -2.13 13.41 2.05
C GLY A 180 -2.75 14.73 2.52
N ALA A 181 -2.00 15.83 2.34
CA ALA A 181 -2.57 17.16 2.49
C ALA A 181 -3.70 17.36 1.45
N GLN A 182 -4.76 18.09 1.81
CA GLN A 182 -5.88 18.42 0.92
C GLN A 182 -6.69 17.21 0.44
N SER A 183 -6.95 16.26 1.33
CA SER A 183 -7.82 15.12 1.07
C SER A 183 -9.18 15.32 1.72
N ALA A 184 -10.24 14.91 1.04
CA ALA A 184 -11.61 14.94 1.54
C ALA A 184 -12.18 13.52 1.60
N TRP A 185 -12.89 13.20 2.67
CA TRP A 185 -13.68 11.98 2.78
C TRP A 185 -15.14 12.30 2.60
N ILE A 186 -15.77 11.54 1.73
CA ILE A 186 -17.17 11.69 1.39
C ILE A 186 -17.81 10.31 1.58
N ILE A 187 -18.91 10.26 2.31
CA ILE A 187 -19.80 9.10 2.37
C ILE A 187 -20.99 9.39 1.48
N SER A 188 -21.39 8.40 0.69
CA SER A 188 -22.56 8.48 -0.18
C SER A 188 -23.43 7.25 0.02
N ASP A 189 -24.73 7.47 0.16
CA ASP A 189 -25.72 6.41 0.31
C ASP A 189 -26.21 5.99 -1.07
N VAL A 190 -25.72 4.83 -1.53
CA VAL A 190 -26.13 4.26 -2.82
C VAL A 190 -27.28 3.28 -2.61
N PRO A 191 -28.41 3.40 -3.33
CA PRO A 191 -29.49 2.42 -3.26
C PRO A 191 -29.02 1.01 -3.62
N GLU A 192 -29.53 -0.01 -2.92
CA GLU A 192 -29.17 -1.40 -3.18
C GLU A 192 -29.45 -1.85 -4.62
N SER A 193 -30.50 -1.29 -5.24
CA SER A 193 -30.82 -1.50 -6.66
C SER A 193 -29.73 -1.04 -7.63
N GLN A 194 -28.82 -0.17 -7.18
CA GLN A 194 -27.69 0.35 -7.94
C GLN A 194 -26.35 -0.30 -7.54
N LEU A 195 -26.30 -1.12 -6.48
CA LEU A 195 -25.07 -1.81 -6.02
C LEU A 195 -24.55 -2.83 -7.05
N SER A 196 -25.43 -3.50 -7.78
CA SER A 196 -25.06 -4.45 -8.85
C SER A 196 -24.22 -3.79 -9.94
N LYS A 197 -24.39 -2.47 -10.12
CA LYS A 197 -23.72 -1.65 -11.12
C LYS A 197 -22.38 -1.08 -10.62
N LEU A 198 -22.11 -1.10 -9.32
CA LEU A 198 -20.85 -0.66 -8.70
C LEU A 198 -19.82 -1.78 -8.51
N LYS A 199 -20.16 -3.01 -8.90
CA LYS A 199 -19.29 -4.16 -8.70
C LYS A 199 -18.04 -4.01 -9.57
N LYS A 200 -16.94 -3.65 -8.90
CA LYS A 200 -15.59 -3.52 -9.46
C LYS A 200 -15.27 -4.74 -10.35
N GLU A 201 -15.17 -4.53 -11.67
CA GLU A 201 -14.45 -5.48 -12.51
C GLU A 201 -13.03 -5.58 -11.96
N LYS A 202 -12.64 -6.78 -11.53
CA LYS A 202 -11.24 -7.08 -11.24
C LYS A 202 -10.51 -7.13 -12.58
N GLY A 203 -10.01 -5.98 -13.03
CA GLY A 203 -8.93 -5.87 -14.00
C GLY A 203 -7.59 -6.09 -13.32
#